data_AF-A0A3D4M5Y8-F1
#
_entry.id   AF-A0A3D4M5Y8-F1
#
_cell.length_a   1.000
_cell.length_b   1.000
_cell.length_c   1.000
_cell.angle_alpha   90.00
_cell.angle_beta   90.00
_cell.angle_gamma   90.00
#
_symmetry.space_group_name_H-M   'P 1'
#
loop_
_entity.id
_entity.type
_entity.pdbx_description
1 polymer ?
#
loop_
_entity_poly.entity_id
_entity_poly.type
_entity_poly.pdbx_seq_one_letter_code
_entity_poly.pdbx_strand_id
1 'polypeptide(L)'
;MQKVFKPILAALLLGMVLVSCGPGEFDEPAVDGTSAYSPVLMKRSELEQSVKMDAARTLKDPGKIYTYGNYIFISERFEGVHVVDNTDPSNPVNIAFVVIPGCVDMAVKNNVMYVDNAVDLVSLSIENVTDIKVLSRNANVFPELPPPDMNIVPEAYTSSNRPENTIIIGWKKS
;
A
#
# COMPACT_ATOMS: atom_id res chain seq x y z
N MET A 1 38.21 56.41 39.65
CA MET A 1 37.14 55.56 40.22
C MET A 1 35.90 55.70 39.35
N GLN A 2 35.66 54.76 38.44
CA GLN A 2 34.51 54.78 37.52
C GLN A 2 33.66 53.55 37.85
N LYS A 3 32.43 53.78 38.32
CA LYS A 3 31.52 52.70 38.75
C LYS A 3 30.86 52.05 37.54
N VAL A 4 30.78 50.74 37.63
CA VAL A 4 30.34 49.74 36.65
C VAL A 4 28.85 49.41 36.87
N PHE A 5 28.13 49.25 35.75
CA PHE A 5 26.91 48.44 35.49
C PHE A 5 25.70 48.44 36.45
N LYS A 6 24.51 48.64 35.88
CA LYS A 6 23.54 47.56 35.58
C LYS A 6 22.41 48.06 34.64
N PRO A 7 22.07 47.33 33.56
CA PRO A 7 20.90 47.60 32.74
C PRO A 7 19.67 46.90 33.35
N ILE A 8 18.62 47.65 33.61
CA ILE A 8 17.27 47.12 33.82
C ILE A 8 16.38 47.88 32.85
N LEU A 9 16.15 47.31 31.68
CA LEU A 9 14.83 47.38 31.06
C LEU A 9 14.74 46.25 30.05
N ALA A 10 14.12 45.18 30.52
CA ALA A 10 13.77 44.02 29.74
C ALA A 10 12.75 44.37 28.66
N ALA A 11 12.84 43.62 27.56
CA ALA A 11 11.74 43.26 26.68
C ALA A 11 11.06 44.41 25.90
N LEU A 12 11.62 44.78 24.75
CA LEU A 12 10.84 45.36 23.66
C LEU A 12 11.19 44.70 22.31
N LEU A 13 10.18 44.05 21.74
CA LEU A 13 9.98 43.70 20.32
C LEU A 13 10.89 42.66 19.67
N LEU A 14 10.71 41.40 20.08
CA LEU A 14 10.76 40.27 19.15
C LEU A 14 9.38 40.14 18.47
N GLY A 15 9.12 40.99 17.48
CA GLY A 15 7.92 40.90 16.63
C GLY A 15 8.14 39.97 15.44
N MET A 16 8.39 38.68 15.70
CA MET A 16 8.23 37.67 14.65
C MET A 16 6.73 37.47 14.42
N VAL A 17 6.23 38.04 13.33
CA VAL A 17 4.90 37.73 12.80
C VAL A 17 4.95 36.28 12.31
N LEU A 18 4.58 35.34 13.17
CA LEU A 18 4.15 34.03 12.75
C LEU A 18 2.76 34.21 12.15
N VAL A 19 2.70 34.42 10.84
CA VAL A 19 1.48 34.14 10.08
C VAL A 19 1.29 32.63 10.16
N SER A 20 0.54 32.20 11.17
CA SER A 20 -0.08 30.89 11.16
C SER A 20 -1.00 30.87 9.94
N CYS A 21 -0.69 29.98 9.00
CA CYS A 21 -1.67 29.56 8.01
C CYS A 21 -2.75 28.83 8.81
N GLY A 22 -3.85 29.53 9.13
CA GLY A 22 -5.05 28.88 9.63
C GLY A 22 -5.49 27.85 8.59
N PRO A 23 -6.10 26.72 9.00
CA PRO A 23 -6.68 25.80 8.04
C PRO A 23 -7.69 26.63 7.23
N GLY A 24 -7.39 26.85 5.96
CA GLY A 24 -8.40 27.37 5.04
C GLY A 24 -9.55 26.38 5.12
N GLU A 25 -10.70 26.84 5.58
CA GLU A 25 -11.98 26.18 5.34
C GLU A 25 -12.20 26.23 3.83
N PHE A 26 -11.56 25.30 3.13
CA PHE A 26 -12.05 24.85 1.85
C PHE A 26 -13.35 24.12 2.21
N ASP A 27 -14.48 24.76 1.90
CA ASP A 27 -15.76 24.07 1.75
C ASP A 27 -15.60 23.01 0.66
N GLU A 28 -14.97 21.90 1.01
CA GLU A 28 -15.01 20.66 0.24
C GLU A 28 -16.51 20.33 0.14
N PRO A 29 -17.08 20.26 -1.08
CA PRO A 29 -18.48 19.90 -1.23
C PRO A 29 -18.69 18.59 -0.51
N ALA A 30 -19.71 18.51 0.35
CA ALA A 30 -20.05 17.30 1.09
C ALA A 30 -20.14 16.13 0.10
N VAL A 31 -19.07 15.34 0.04
CA VAL A 31 -19.07 14.07 -0.67
C VAL A 31 -20.08 13.25 0.12
N ASP A 32 -21.24 12.98 -0.49
CA ASP A 32 -22.16 11.95 -0.02
C ASP A 32 -21.27 10.77 0.37
N GLY A 33 -21.28 10.35 1.64
CA GLY A 33 -20.27 9.48 2.26
C GLY A 33 -20.20 8.06 1.67
N THR A 34 -20.76 7.89 0.48
CA THR A 34 -20.86 6.70 -0.35
C THR A 34 -19.76 6.68 -1.41
N SER A 35 -18.99 5.59 -1.43
CA SER A 35 -18.06 5.29 -2.51
C SER A 35 -18.80 4.70 -3.72
N ALA A 36 -18.32 4.98 -4.93
CA ALA A 36 -18.73 4.28 -6.14
C ALA A 36 -18.21 2.83 -6.21
N TYR A 37 -17.51 2.36 -5.17
CA TYR A 37 -16.94 1.03 -5.07
C TYR A 37 -17.56 0.24 -3.92
N SER A 38 -17.68 -1.06 -4.15
CA SER A 38 -18.00 -2.06 -3.14
C SER A 38 -16.73 -2.83 -2.74
N PRO A 39 -16.54 -3.16 -1.45
CA PRO A 39 -15.35 -3.89 -1.02
C PRO A 39 -15.39 -5.33 -1.51
N VAL A 40 -14.23 -5.85 -1.88
CA VAL A 40 -14.01 -7.28 -2.06
C VAL A 40 -13.50 -7.83 -0.73
N LEU A 41 -14.26 -8.74 -0.13
CA LEU A 41 -13.98 -9.30 1.18
C LEU A 41 -13.45 -10.73 1.09
N MET A 42 -12.51 -11.08 1.94
CA MET A 42 -11.98 -12.43 2.10
C MET A 42 -11.90 -12.79 3.58
N LYS A 43 -12.15 -14.05 3.94
CA LYS A 43 -11.98 -14.50 5.34
C LYS A 43 -10.51 -14.48 5.72
N ARG A 44 -10.20 -14.14 6.98
CA ARG A 44 -8.81 -14.13 7.49
C ARG A 44 -8.09 -15.46 7.23
N SER A 45 -8.74 -16.59 7.52
CA SER A 45 -8.17 -17.93 7.32
C SER A 45 -7.89 -18.26 5.85
N GLU A 46 -8.66 -17.69 4.92
CA GLU A 46 -8.46 -17.84 3.47
C GLU A 46 -7.31 -16.93 3.00
N LEU A 47 -7.25 -15.69 3.48
CA LEU A 47 -6.19 -14.74 3.16
C LEU A 47 -4.81 -15.29 3.53
N GLU A 48 -4.70 -15.91 4.70
CA GLU A 48 -3.44 -16.49 5.20
C GLU A 48 -2.90 -17.61 4.29
N GLN A 49 -3.78 -18.28 3.54
CA GLN A 49 -3.47 -19.38 2.61
C GLN A 49 -3.57 -18.94 1.13
N SER A 50 -3.80 -17.65 0.86
CA SER A 50 -4.18 -17.18 -0.48
C SER A 50 -3.03 -17.07 -1.47
N VAL A 51 -1.78 -16.97 -0.97
CA VAL A 51 -0.61 -16.77 -1.82
C VAL A 51 -0.29 -18.04 -2.58
N LYS A 52 -0.33 -17.98 -3.91
CA LYS A 52 -0.06 -19.14 -4.78
C LYS A 52 0.40 -18.72 -6.17
N MET A 53 1.07 -19.65 -6.86
CA MET A 53 1.41 -19.52 -8.27
C MET A 53 0.19 -19.78 -9.15
N ASP A 54 0.12 -19.07 -10.27
CA ASP A 54 -0.88 -19.22 -11.33
C ASP A 54 -0.24 -18.98 -12.71
N ALA A 55 -0.97 -19.33 -13.76
CA ALA A 55 -0.52 -19.14 -15.13
C ALA A 55 -0.33 -17.65 -15.47
N ALA A 56 0.63 -17.38 -16.37
CA ALA A 56 0.81 -16.05 -16.93
C ALA A 56 -0.50 -15.52 -17.53
N ARG A 57 -0.77 -14.24 -17.30
CA ARG A 57 -1.96 -13.54 -17.79
C ARG A 57 -1.64 -12.10 -18.19
N THR A 58 -2.47 -11.53 -19.04
CA THR A 58 -2.32 -10.14 -19.50
C THR A 58 -2.52 -9.14 -18.37
N LEU A 59 -1.76 -8.04 -18.39
CA LEU A 59 -1.91 -6.91 -17.48
C LEU A 59 -3.29 -6.24 -17.64
N LYS A 60 -3.90 -5.78 -16.54
CA LYS A 60 -5.17 -5.05 -16.54
C LYS A 60 -5.08 -3.69 -15.86
N ASP A 61 -4.63 -3.65 -14.62
CA ASP A 61 -4.45 -2.45 -13.77
C ASP A 61 -3.07 -2.49 -13.08
N PRO A 62 -1.99 -2.44 -13.88
CA PRO A 62 -0.64 -2.58 -13.36
C PRO A 62 -0.25 -1.40 -12.47
N GLY A 63 0.44 -1.70 -11.37
CA GLY A 63 1.01 -0.73 -10.47
C GLY A 63 2.52 -0.60 -10.64
N LYS A 64 3.25 -0.95 -9.58
CA LYS A 64 4.69 -0.78 -9.49
C LYS A 64 5.43 -1.83 -10.31
N ILE A 65 6.55 -1.41 -10.88
CA ILE A 65 7.49 -2.28 -11.59
C ILE A 65 8.77 -2.39 -10.75
N TYR A 66 9.30 -3.60 -10.62
CA TYR A 66 10.56 -3.88 -9.93
C TYR A 66 11.43 -4.81 -10.78
N THR A 67 12.72 -4.49 -10.93
CA THR A 67 13.68 -5.33 -11.67
C THR A 67 14.65 -6.01 -10.71
N TYR A 68 14.88 -7.31 -10.87
CA TYR A 68 15.86 -8.03 -10.06
C TYR A 68 16.46 -9.21 -10.84
N GLY A 69 17.78 -9.20 -11.02
CA GLY A 69 18.45 -10.13 -11.94
C GLY A 69 17.93 -9.97 -13.36
N ASN A 70 17.54 -11.09 -13.98
CA ASN A 70 16.92 -11.11 -15.31
C ASN A 70 15.40 -10.99 -15.28
N TYR A 71 14.78 -10.71 -14.13
CA TYR A 71 13.33 -10.71 -14.00
C TYR A 71 12.78 -9.31 -13.79
N ILE A 72 11.59 -9.08 -14.34
CA ILE A 72 10.75 -7.93 -14.04
C ILE A 72 9.53 -8.45 -13.29
N PHE A 73 9.22 -7.80 -12.18
CA PHE A 73 8.01 -8.01 -11.41
C PHE A 73 7.10 -6.80 -11.60
N ILE A 74 5.81 -7.04 -11.84
CA ILE A 74 4.82 -5.96 -12.03
C ILE A 74 3.64 -6.23 -11.09
N SER A 75 3.31 -5.31 -10.19
CA SER A 75 2.11 -5.50 -9.37
C SER A 75 0.86 -5.32 -10.23
N GLU A 76 -0.14 -6.14 -9.99
CA GLU A 76 -1.50 -6.06 -10.53
C GLU A 76 -2.41 -5.69 -9.38
N ARG A 77 -3.01 -4.51 -9.44
CA ARG A 77 -3.66 -3.89 -8.28
C ARG A 77 -4.70 -4.84 -7.66
N PHE A 78 -4.54 -5.09 -6.36
CA PHE A 78 -5.36 -6.00 -5.55
C PHE A 78 -5.33 -7.48 -5.92
N GLU A 79 -4.64 -7.88 -6.99
CA GLU A 79 -4.67 -9.26 -7.46
C GLU A 79 -3.35 -10.00 -7.23
N GLY A 80 -2.20 -9.31 -7.36
CA GLY A 80 -0.90 -9.92 -7.11
C GLY A 80 0.24 -9.38 -7.95
N VAL A 81 1.13 -10.25 -8.43
CA VAL A 81 2.37 -9.86 -9.11
C VAL A 81 2.62 -10.71 -10.35
N HIS A 82 2.87 -10.06 -11.48
CA HIS A 82 3.36 -10.70 -12.70
C HIS A 82 4.84 -10.99 -12.60
N VAL A 83 5.27 -12.14 -13.11
CA VAL A 83 6.67 -12.53 -13.24
C VAL A 83 7.03 -12.56 -14.73
N VAL A 84 7.95 -11.69 -15.12
CA VAL A 84 8.39 -11.54 -16.50
C VAL A 84 9.87 -11.91 -16.59
N ASP A 85 10.19 -12.89 -17.44
CA ASP A 85 11.56 -13.17 -17.86
C ASP A 85 12.00 -12.09 -18.84
N ASN A 86 13.09 -11.42 -18.49
CA ASN A 86 13.71 -10.33 -19.21
C ASN A 86 15.18 -10.65 -19.54
N THR A 87 15.50 -11.94 -19.72
CA THR A 87 16.83 -12.41 -20.16
C THR A 87 17.19 -11.85 -21.54
N ASP A 88 16.20 -11.70 -22.44
CA ASP A 88 16.29 -10.90 -23.66
C ASP A 88 15.45 -9.63 -23.50
N PRO A 89 16.07 -8.47 -23.19
CA PRO A 89 15.33 -7.21 -23.01
C PRO A 89 14.60 -6.71 -24.26
N SER A 90 14.94 -7.22 -25.45
CA SER A 90 14.22 -6.88 -26.68
C SER A 90 12.91 -7.66 -26.84
N ASN A 91 12.75 -8.74 -26.08
CA ASN A 91 11.57 -9.63 -26.12
C ASN A 91 11.25 -10.20 -24.72
N PRO A 92 10.76 -9.38 -23.77
CA PRO A 92 10.37 -9.85 -22.44
C PRO A 92 9.17 -10.79 -22.51
N VAL A 93 9.19 -11.86 -21.72
CA VAL A 93 8.16 -12.90 -21.70
C VAL A 93 7.52 -12.99 -20.32
N ASN A 94 6.22 -12.74 -20.22
CA ASN A 94 5.47 -13.00 -18.99
C ASN A 94 5.30 -14.52 -18.81
N ILE A 95 5.91 -15.06 -17.75
CA ILE A 95 6.04 -16.51 -17.54
C ILE A 95 5.13 -17.04 -16.43
N ALA A 96 4.69 -16.19 -15.51
CA ALA A 96 3.82 -16.61 -14.41
C ALA A 96 3.08 -15.43 -13.75
N PHE A 97 2.10 -15.76 -12.94
CA PHE A 97 1.44 -14.83 -12.05
C PHE A 97 1.46 -15.36 -10.61
N VAL A 98 1.73 -14.50 -9.65
CA VAL A 98 1.65 -14.82 -8.21
C VAL A 98 0.38 -14.17 -7.69
N VAL A 99 -0.60 -14.98 -7.33
CA VAL A 99 -1.85 -14.50 -6.74
C VAL A 99 -1.57 -14.05 -5.32
N ILE A 100 -1.80 -12.76 -5.05
CA ILE A 100 -1.60 -12.13 -3.74
C ILE A 100 -2.74 -11.11 -3.55
N PRO A 101 -3.90 -11.55 -3.02
CA PRO A 101 -5.06 -10.67 -2.86
C PRO A 101 -4.73 -9.44 -2.01
N GLY A 102 -5.20 -8.27 -2.41
CA GLY A 102 -4.90 -7.02 -1.71
C GLY A 102 -3.46 -6.53 -1.88
N CYS A 103 -2.70 -7.07 -2.84
CA CYS A 103 -1.38 -6.55 -3.18
C CYS A 103 -1.50 -5.17 -3.84
N VAL A 104 -0.81 -4.17 -3.30
CA VAL A 104 -0.71 -2.83 -3.91
C VAL A 104 0.75 -2.49 -4.17
N ASP A 105 1.63 -2.77 -3.21
CA ASP A 105 3.05 -2.53 -3.33
C ASP A 105 3.88 -3.80 -3.14
N MET A 106 5.12 -3.74 -3.66
CA MET A 106 6.17 -4.73 -3.45
C MET A 106 7.55 -4.08 -3.42
N ALA A 107 8.50 -4.78 -2.81
CA ALA A 107 9.93 -4.49 -2.89
C ALA A 107 10.73 -5.79 -2.90
N VAL A 108 11.88 -5.81 -3.56
CA VAL A 108 12.76 -6.99 -3.60
C VAL A 108 14.12 -6.67 -2.97
N LYS A 109 14.65 -7.59 -2.18
CA LYS A 109 16.02 -7.54 -1.65
C LYS A 109 16.50 -8.95 -1.36
N ASN A 110 17.73 -9.28 -1.78
CA ASN A 110 18.41 -10.53 -1.46
C ASN A 110 17.56 -11.80 -1.73
N ASN A 111 17.03 -11.96 -2.94
CA ASN A 111 16.11 -13.05 -3.33
C ASN A 111 14.82 -13.13 -2.50
N VAL A 112 14.45 -12.07 -1.77
CA VAL A 112 13.19 -11.98 -1.04
C VAL A 112 12.35 -10.85 -1.61
N MET A 113 11.13 -11.16 -2.02
CA MET A 113 10.11 -10.17 -2.35
C MET A 113 9.22 -9.94 -1.13
N TYR A 114 9.10 -8.69 -0.72
CA TYR A 114 8.18 -8.22 0.31
C TYR A 114 6.97 -7.63 -0.40
N VAL A 115 5.78 -8.08 -0.03
CA VAL A 115 4.53 -7.72 -0.70
C VAL A 115 3.46 -7.40 0.32
N ASP A 116 2.56 -6.50 -0.06
CA ASP A 116 1.30 -6.34 0.64
C ASP A 116 0.42 -7.56 0.35
N ASN A 117 -0.26 -8.07 1.36
CA ASN A 117 -1.36 -9.02 1.21
C ASN A 117 -2.52 -8.50 2.05
N ALA A 118 -3.18 -7.46 1.51
CA ALA A 118 -4.08 -6.58 2.24
C ALA A 118 -3.38 -5.96 3.47
N VAL A 119 -3.88 -6.24 4.67
CA VAL A 119 -3.35 -5.68 5.92
C VAL A 119 -2.05 -6.34 6.41
N ASP A 120 -1.60 -7.40 5.73
CA ASP A 120 -0.42 -8.18 6.12
C ASP A 120 0.78 -7.82 5.24
N LEU A 121 1.98 -7.89 5.83
CA LEU A 121 3.24 -7.91 5.09
C LEU A 121 3.71 -9.36 4.94
N VAL A 122 3.84 -9.83 3.70
CA VAL A 122 4.30 -11.18 3.40
C VAL A 122 5.67 -11.12 2.74
N SER A 123 6.58 -12.04 3.13
CA SER A 123 7.86 -12.22 2.47
C SER A 123 7.88 -13.53 1.68
N LEU A 124 8.36 -13.45 0.44
CA LEU A 124 8.36 -14.52 -0.53
C LEU A 124 9.80 -14.77 -1.00
N SER A 125 10.24 -16.03 -0.98
CA SER A 125 11.47 -16.42 -1.68
C SER A 125 11.24 -16.39 -3.18
N ILE A 126 12.13 -15.70 -3.88
CA ILE A 126 12.18 -15.64 -5.34
C ILE A 126 13.49 -16.24 -5.88
N GLU A 127 14.15 -17.11 -5.10
CA GLU A 127 15.33 -17.88 -5.57
C GLU A 127 14.99 -18.71 -6.82
N ASN A 128 13.79 -19.29 -6.84
CA ASN A 128 13.19 -19.87 -8.04
C ASN A 128 11.86 -19.17 -8.31
N VAL A 129 11.83 -18.31 -9.34
CA VAL A 129 10.62 -17.53 -9.68
C VAL A 129 9.46 -18.37 -10.22
N THR A 130 9.70 -19.64 -10.55
CA THR A 130 8.65 -20.59 -10.94
C THR A 130 8.13 -21.42 -9.76
N ASP A 131 8.77 -21.33 -8.59
CA ASP A 131 8.41 -22.02 -7.34
C ASP A 131 8.59 -21.05 -6.15
N ILE A 132 7.73 -20.03 -6.10
CA ILE A 132 7.78 -19.01 -5.04
C ILE A 132 7.27 -19.60 -3.73
N LYS A 133 7.98 -19.30 -2.63
CA LYS A 133 7.67 -19.81 -1.29
C LYS A 133 7.40 -18.69 -0.33
N VAL A 134 6.30 -18.78 0.41
CA VAL A 134 6.07 -17.89 1.56
C VAL A 134 7.10 -18.22 2.65
N LEU A 135 7.91 -17.23 3.00
CA LEU A 135 8.92 -17.32 4.05
C LEU A 135 8.36 -16.90 5.41
N SER A 136 7.61 -15.79 5.43
CA SER A 136 6.97 -15.29 6.64
C SER A 136 5.78 -14.40 6.33
N ARG A 137 4.90 -14.25 7.32
CA ARG A 137 3.75 -13.33 7.32
C ARG A 137 3.75 -12.55 8.62
N ASN A 138 3.70 -11.23 8.51
CA ASN A 138 3.47 -10.33 9.63
C ASN A 138 2.05 -9.78 9.48
N ALA A 139 1.14 -10.22 10.35
CA ALA A 139 -0.27 -9.87 10.26
C ALA A 139 -0.54 -8.45 10.76
N ASN A 140 -1.47 -7.74 10.12
CA ASN A 140 -1.95 -6.41 10.55
C ASN A 140 -0.85 -5.35 10.69
N VAL A 141 0.13 -5.37 9.79
CA VAL A 141 1.18 -4.34 9.71
C VAL A 141 0.62 -3.05 9.10
N PHE A 142 -0.34 -3.19 8.18
CA PHE A 142 -0.91 -2.07 7.44
C PHE A 142 -2.36 -1.79 7.83
N PRO A 143 -2.81 -0.53 7.73
CA PRO A 143 -4.24 -0.22 7.81
C PRO A 143 -5.00 -0.80 6.61
N GLU A 144 -6.32 -0.91 6.72
CA GLU A 144 -7.14 -1.27 5.56
C GLU A 144 -7.14 -0.17 4.51
N LEU A 145 -7.07 -0.58 3.25
CA LEU A 145 -7.00 0.34 2.13
C LEU A 145 -8.38 0.95 1.85
N PRO A 146 -8.47 2.29 1.74
CA PRO A 146 -9.71 2.95 1.34
C PRO A 146 -10.05 2.63 -0.12
N PRO A 147 -11.31 2.86 -0.54
CA PRO A 147 -11.68 2.73 -1.94
C PRO A 147 -10.92 3.75 -2.81
N PRO A 148 -10.76 3.50 -4.12
CA PRO A 148 -9.98 4.38 -5.00
C PRO A 148 -10.44 5.83 -5.08
N ASP A 149 -11.69 6.11 -4.73
CA ASP A 149 -12.32 7.44 -4.77
C ASP A 149 -12.38 8.14 -3.40
N MET A 150 -11.82 7.55 -2.33
CA MET A 150 -11.80 8.15 -0.99
C MET A 150 -10.47 7.94 -0.28
N ASN A 151 -10.24 8.70 0.78
CA ASN A 151 -9.04 8.59 1.62
C ASN A 151 -9.27 7.80 2.93
N ILE A 152 -10.52 7.40 3.20
CA ILE A 152 -10.92 6.62 4.37
C ILE A 152 -11.82 5.47 3.95
N VAL A 153 -11.84 4.39 4.73
CA VAL A 153 -12.82 3.32 4.56
C VAL A 153 -14.19 3.86 5.00
N PRO A 154 -15.22 3.81 4.14
CA PRO A 154 -16.58 4.25 4.50
C PRO A 154 -17.11 3.52 5.74
N GLU A 155 -17.92 4.20 6.55
CA GLU A 155 -18.49 3.64 7.79
C GLU A 155 -19.20 2.30 7.55
N ALA A 156 -19.95 2.19 6.45
CA ALA A 156 -20.66 0.99 6.01
C ALA A 156 -19.75 -0.23 5.77
N TYR A 157 -18.44 -0.02 5.59
CA TYR A 157 -17.46 -1.07 5.27
C TYR A 157 -16.41 -1.29 6.38
N THR A 158 -16.57 -0.62 7.52
CA THR A 158 -15.76 -0.86 8.72
C THR A 158 -15.94 -2.30 9.21
N SER A 159 -14.98 -2.79 10.00
CA SER A 159 -15.01 -4.16 10.54
C SER A 159 -16.27 -4.48 11.35
N SER A 160 -16.89 -3.49 12.00
CA SER A 160 -18.15 -3.63 12.74
C SER A 160 -19.38 -3.78 11.84
N ASN A 161 -19.31 -3.29 10.60
CA ASN A 161 -20.45 -3.21 9.68
C ASN A 161 -20.39 -4.22 8.52
N ARG A 162 -19.47 -5.19 8.59
CA ARG A 162 -19.32 -6.25 7.59
C ARG A 162 -19.17 -7.62 8.28
N PRO A 163 -19.26 -8.75 7.53
CA PRO A 163 -19.17 -10.07 8.14
C PRO A 163 -17.90 -10.25 8.98
N GLU A 164 -18.03 -10.85 10.16
CA GLU A 164 -16.90 -11.06 11.07
C GLU A 164 -15.74 -11.80 10.41
N ASN A 165 -14.53 -11.50 10.87
CA ASN A 165 -13.28 -12.12 10.41
C ASN A 165 -13.05 -12.00 8.89
N THR A 166 -13.57 -10.94 8.27
CA THR A 166 -13.26 -10.59 6.87
C THR A 166 -12.31 -9.41 6.80
N ILE A 167 -11.50 -9.41 5.74
CA ILE A 167 -10.52 -8.36 5.40
C ILE A 167 -10.87 -7.80 4.02
N ILE A 168 -10.73 -6.49 3.85
CA ILE A 168 -10.81 -5.86 2.53
C ILE A 168 -9.55 -6.22 1.75
N ILE A 169 -9.73 -6.95 0.64
CA ILE A 169 -8.64 -7.33 -0.27
C ILE A 169 -8.66 -6.52 -1.57
N GLY A 170 -9.57 -5.57 -1.71
CA GLY A 170 -9.69 -4.73 -2.89
C GLY A 170 -11.07 -4.12 -3.01
N TRP A 171 -11.30 -3.46 -4.14
CA TRP A 171 -12.51 -2.69 -4.41
C TRP A 171 -12.98 -2.92 -5.83
N LYS A 172 -14.28 -3.10 -6.02
CA LYS A 172 -14.90 -3.25 -7.33
C LYS A 172 -15.86 -2.09 -7.56
N LYS A 173 -15.73 -1.43 -8.72
CA LYS A 173 -16.67 -0.37 -9.11
C LYS A 173 -18.08 -0.96 -9.24
N SER A 174 -19.03 -0.35 -8.54
CA SER A 174 -20.45 -0.73 -8.52
C SER A 174 -21.14 -0.46 -9.85
#